data_AF-A0A379TDN6-F1
#
_entry.id   AF-A0A379TDN6-F1
#
_cell.length_a   1.000
_cell.length_b   1.000
_cell.length_c   1.000
_cell.angle_alpha   90.00
_cell.angle_beta   90.00
_cell.angle_gamma   90.00
#
_symmetry.space_group_name_H-M   'P 1'
#
loop_
_entity.id
_entity.type
_entity.pdbx_description
1 polymer ?
#
loop_
_entity_poly.entity_id
_entity_poly.type
_entity_poly.pdbx_seq_one_letter_code
_entity_poly.pdbx_strand_id
1 'polypeptide(L)'
;MRLPLNPQIASTFVGLSNYISILSDPGFWHSLWMTVWYTALVVAGSTALGLGVAMFFNREFRLRKTARSLVILSYVTPSISLVFAWKYMFNNGYGIVNYLGVDLLRLYDRAPLWFGQSR
;
A
#
# COMPACT_ATOMS: atom_id res chain seq x y z
N MET A 1 -15.55 20.00 -11.89
CA MET A 1 -15.32 19.28 -13.16
C MET A 1 -16.61 18.57 -13.58
N ARG A 2 -17.34 19.08 -14.58
CA ARG A 2 -18.54 18.45 -15.12
C ARG A 2 -18.18 17.80 -16.45
N LEU A 3 -17.58 16.62 -16.40
CA LEU A 3 -17.48 15.77 -17.59
C LEU A 3 -18.91 15.29 -17.91
N PRO A 4 -19.47 15.59 -19.07
CA PRO A 4 -20.68 14.90 -19.49
C PRO A 4 -20.31 13.43 -19.73
N LEU A 5 -20.67 12.57 -18.78
CA LEU A 5 -20.65 11.11 -18.96
C LEU A 5 -21.66 10.64 -20.04
N ASN A 6 -22.45 11.59 -20.56
CA ASN A 6 -23.39 11.40 -21.63
C ASN A 6 -22.69 11.58 -23.00
N PRO A 7 -22.54 10.53 -23.82
CA PRO A 7 -21.89 10.61 -25.13
C PRO A 7 -22.68 11.44 -26.16
N GLN A 8 -23.90 11.87 -25.83
CA GLN A 8 -24.74 12.72 -26.68
C GLN A 8 -24.43 14.23 -26.55
N ILE A 9 -23.52 14.63 -25.65
CA ILE A 9 -23.13 16.04 -25.46
C ILE A 9 -21.80 16.30 -26.17
N ALA A 10 -21.77 17.30 -27.05
CA ALA A 10 -20.55 17.68 -27.78
C ALA A 10 -19.43 18.08 -26.80
N SER A 11 -18.25 17.49 -26.96
CA SER A 11 -17.06 17.88 -26.20
C SER A 11 -16.69 19.32 -26.57
N THR A 12 -16.79 20.23 -25.60
CA THR A 12 -16.44 21.64 -25.79
C THR A 12 -14.97 21.84 -25.48
N PHE A 13 -14.26 22.57 -26.35
CA PHE A 13 -12.87 22.92 -26.08
C PHE A 13 -12.82 23.99 -24.99
N VAL A 14 -12.40 23.60 -23.79
CA VAL A 14 -12.35 24.47 -22.61
C VAL A 14 -10.95 25.05 -22.33
N GLY A 15 -10.02 24.91 -23.30
CA GLY A 15 -8.64 25.38 -23.17
C GLY A 15 -7.93 24.83 -21.92
N LEU A 16 -7.30 25.74 -21.15
CA LEU A 16 -6.52 25.39 -19.95
C LEU A 16 -7.34 25.37 -18.64
N SER A 17 -8.64 25.60 -18.69
CA SER A 17 -9.48 25.77 -17.49
C SER A 17 -9.44 24.57 -16.53
N ASN A 18 -9.39 23.33 -17.05
CA ASN A 18 -9.28 22.12 -16.23
C ASN A 18 -7.95 22.07 -15.44
N TYR A 19 -6.85 22.46 -16.07
CA TYR A 19 -5.54 22.47 -15.44
C TYR A 19 -5.47 23.53 -14.34
N ILE A 20 -5.93 24.75 -14.62
CA ILE A 20 -5.99 25.84 -13.62
C ILE A 20 -6.88 25.43 -12.45
N SER A 21 -8.03 24.80 -12.72
CA SER A 21 -8.95 24.32 -11.68
C SER A 21 -8.31 23.28 -10.77
N ILE A 22 -7.52 22.35 -11.30
CA ILE A 22 -6.86 21.30 -10.50
C ILE A 22 -5.67 21.87 -9.74
N LEU A 23 -4.85 22.71 -10.39
CA LEU A 23 -3.68 23.32 -9.77
C LEU A 23 -4.04 24.34 -8.68
N SER A 24 -5.25 24.89 -8.72
CA SER A 24 -5.78 25.77 -7.65
C SER A 24 -6.50 25.00 -6.54
N ASP A 25 -6.68 23.68 -6.67
CA ASP A 25 -7.37 22.84 -5.69
C ASP A 25 -6.39 22.40 -4.59
N PRO A 26 -6.59 22.81 -3.31
CA PRO A 26 -5.76 22.34 -2.21
C PRO A 26 -5.81 20.82 -2.01
N GLY A 27 -6.93 20.19 -2.35
CA GLY A 27 -7.09 18.73 -2.27
C GLY A 27 -6.14 17.99 -3.20
N PHE A 28 -5.91 18.52 -4.41
CA PHE A 28 -4.95 17.96 -5.36
C PHE A 28 -3.53 17.96 -4.79
N TRP A 29 -3.09 19.10 -4.23
CA TRP A 29 -1.76 19.22 -3.63
C TRP A 29 -1.60 18.32 -2.40
N HIS A 30 -2.65 18.18 -1.58
CA HIS A 30 -2.62 17.26 -0.45
C HIS A 30 -2.46 15.81 -0.90
N SER A 31 -3.25 15.35 -1.89
CA SER A 31 -3.13 13.99 -2.44
C SER A 31 -1.79 13.75 -3.13
N LEU A 32 -1.28 14.76 -3.86
CA LEU A 32 0.03 14.69 -4.49
C LEU A 32 1.13 14.52 -3.44
N TRP A 33 1.10 15.33 -2.38
CA TRP A 33 2.07 15.24 -1.28
C TRP A 33 2.00 13.88 -0.57
N MET A 34 0.80 13.39 -0.26
CA MET A 34 0.63 12.06 0.32
C MET A 34 1.21 10.96 -0.57
N THR A 35 1.01 11.06 -1.90
CA THR A 35 1.56 10.09 -2.86
C THR A 35 3.09 10.13 -2.86
N VAL A 36 3.69 11.32 -2.97
CA VAL A 36 5.15 11.49 -2.96
C VAL A 36 5.75 10.97 -1.65
N TRP A 37 5.17 11.36 -0.52
CA TRP A 37 5.62 10.94 0.80
C TRP A 37 5.53 9.41 0.96
N TYR A 38 4.40 8.81 0.60
CA TYR A 38 4.20 7.37 0.64
C TYR A 38 5.21 6.64 -0.25
N THR A 39 5.37 7.09 -1.51
CA THR A 39 6.34 6.49 -2.44
C THR A 39 7.77 6.59 -1.92
N ALA A 40 8.18 7.76 -1.42
CA ALA A 40 9.52 7.95 -0.87
C ALA A 40 9.81 7.00 0.30
N LEU A 41 8.87 6.89 1.24
CA LEU A 41 8.99 6.01 2.40
C LEU A 41 9.05 4.53 1.98
N VAL A 42 8.15 4.10 1.09
CA VAL A 42 8.12 2.71 0.61
C VAL A 42 9.38 2.36 -0.16
N VAL A 43 9.85 3.24 -1.05
CA VAL A 43 11.08 3.00 -1.83
C VAL A 43 12.30 2.94 -0.93
N ALA A 44 12.46 3.90 0.00
CA ALA A 44 13.58 3.90 0.93
C ALA A 44 13.57 2.66 1.84
N GLY A 45 12.41 2.33 2.41
CA GLY A 45 12.25 1.16 3.28
C GLY A 45 12.48 -0.17 2.57
N SER A 46 11.87 -0.37 1.39
CA SER A 46 12.05 -1.60 0.61
C SER A 46 13.48 -1.76 0.09
N THR A 47 14.14 -0.67 -0.30
CA THR A 47 15.55 -0.68 -0.73
C THR A 47 16.47 -1.04 0.44
N ALA A 48 16.27 -0.42 1.61
CA ALA A 48 17.08 -0.72 2.80
C ALA A 48 16.90 -2.17 3.26
N LEU A 49 15.66 -2.67 3.31
CA LEU A 49 15.37 -4.07 3.65
C LEU A 49 15.94 -5.03 2.61
N GLY A 50 15.75 -4.75 1.31
CA GLY A 50 16.29 -5.55 0.23
C GLY A 50 17.81 -5.64 0.27
N LEU A 51 18.48 -4.52 0.57
CA LEU A 51 19.93 -4.48 0.75
C LEU A 51 20.37 -5.26 1.99
N GLY A 52 19.68 -5.11 3.13
CA GLY A 52 19.98 -5.88 4.35
C GLY A 52 19.86 -7.38 4.13
N VAL A 53 18.80 -7.80 3.43
CA VAL A 53 18.59 -9.20 3.03
C VAL A 53 19.67 -9.66 2.05
N ALA A 54 20.06 -8.83 1.07
CA ALA A 54 21.13 -9.16 0.13
C ALA A 54 22.49 -9.33 0.84
N MET A 55 22.83 -8.47 1.79
CA MET A 55 24.03 -8.59 2.61
C MET A 55 24.02 -9.86 3.46
N PHE A 56 22.87 -10.21 4.05
CA PHE A 56 22.71 -11.46 4.77
C PHE A 56 22.94 -12.69 3.87
N PHE A 57 22.40 -12.65 2.65
CA PHE A 57 22.60 -13.71 1.64
C PHE A 57 23.96 -13.71 0.96
N ASN A 58 24.80 -12.71 1.18
CA ASN A 58 26.15 -12.65 0.63
C ASN A 58 27.11 -13.62 1.34
N ARG A 59 26.79 -14.04 2.57
CA ARG A 59 27.57 -15.05 3.30
C ARG A 59 27.31 -16.44 2.74
N GLU A 60 28.33 -17.30 2.75
CA GLU A 60 28.17 -18.71 2.40
C GLU A 60 27.44 -19.44 3.54
N PHE A 61 26.22 -19.89 3.31
CA PHE A 61 25.48 -20.75 4.23
C PHE A 61 24.73 -21.86 3.49
N ARG A 62 24.55 -22.99 4.18
CA ARG A 62 24.11 -24.27 3.58
C ARG A 62 22.73 -24.21 2.91
N LEU A 63 21.86 -23.28 3.31
CA LEU A 63 20.48 -23.12 2.81
C LEU A 63 20.28 -21.97 1.81
N ARG A 64 21.37 -21.40 1.26
CA ARG A 64 21.32 -20.21 0.39
C ARG A 64 20.45 -20.37 -0.85
N LYS A 65 20.53 -21.53 -1.51
CA LYS A 65 19.71 -21.82 -2.69
C LYS A 65 18.22 -21.86 -2.33
N THR A 66 17.85 -22.57 -1.27
CA THR A 66 16.46 -22.71 -0.82
C THR A 66 15.86 -21.38 -0.39
N ALA A 67 16.59 -20.60 0.41
CA ALA A 67 16.12 -19.30 0.88
C ALA A 67 15.91 -18.30 -0.29
N ARG A 68 16.82 -18.30 -1.28
CA ARG A 68 16.65 -17.49 -2.49
C ARG A 68 15.41 -17.90 -3.29
N SER A 69 15.17 -19.20 -3.44
CA SER A 69 13.97 -19.70 -4.13
C SER A 69 12.67 -19.31 -3.42
N LEU A 70 12.62 -19.35 -2.08
CA LEU A 70 11.45 -18.93 -1.30
C LEU A 70 11.15 -17.44 -1.45
N VAL A 71 12.18 -16.59 -1.45
CA VAL A 71 12.01 -15.15 -1.65
C VAL A 71 11.44 -14.87 -3.05
N ILE A 72 11.96 -15.55 -4.07
CA ILE A 72 11.45 -15.42 -5.44
C ILE A 72 10.02 -15.94 -5.57
N LEU A 73 9.67 -17.03 -4.87
CA LEU A 73 8.32 -17.61 -4.90
C LEU A 73 7.26 -16.58 -4.47
N SER A 74 7.55 -15.80 -3.42
CA SER A 74 6.64 -14.74 -2.96
C SER A 74 6.38 -13.68 -4.04
N TYR A 75 7.37 -13.39 -4.90
CA TYR A 75 7.25 -12.39 -5.97
C TYR A 75 6.25 -12.78 -7.07
N VAL A 76 6.02 -14.09 -7.26
CA VAL A 76 5.11 -14.60 -8.30
C VAL A 76 3.63 -14.44 -7.92
N THR A 77 3.33 -14.14 -6.65
CA THR A 77 1.96 -14.02 -6.17
C THR A 77 1.25 -12.80 -6.79
N PRO A 78 0.02 -12.94 -7.32
CA PRO A 78 -0.73 -11.81 -7.85
C PRO A 78 -0.97 -10.73 -6.79
N SER A 79 -0.81 -9.46 -7.19
CA SER A 79 -0.98 -8.30 -6.29
C SER A 79 -2.36 -8.28 -5.63
N ILE A 80 -3.42 -8.62 -6.39
CA ILE A 80 -4.80 -8.65 -5.89
C ILE A 80 -4.94 -9.66 -4.74
N SER A 81 -4.39 -10.87 -4.88
CA SER A 81 -4.43 -11.89 -3.84
C SER A 81 -3.73 -11.43 -2.56
N LEU A 82 -2.60 -10.72 -2.70
CA LEU A 82 -1.87 -10.15 -1.58
C LEU A 82 -2.74 -9.13 -0.82
N VAL A 83 -3.46 -8.25 -1.53
CA VAL A 83 -4.36 -7.27 -0.89
C VAL A 83 -5.45 -7.98 -0.09
N PHE A 84 -6.08 -9.03 -0.64
CA PHE A 84 -7.11 -9.79 0.08
C PHE A 84 -6.55 -10.54 1.29
N ALA A 85 -5.36 -11.13 1.17
CA ALA A 85 -4.69 -11.79 2.29
C ALA A 85 -4.46 -10.82 3.44
N TRP A 86 -3.88 -9.64 3.16
CA TRP A 86 -3.71 -8.59 4.17
C TRP A 86 -5.03 -8.11 4.75
N LYS A 87 -6.04 -7.86 3.92
CA LYS A 87 -7.37 -7.45 4.37
C LYS A 87 -8.00 -8.46 5.33
N TYR A 88 -7.82 -9.76 5.07
CA TYR A 88 -8.29 -10.83 5.95
C TYR A 88 -7.49 -10.88 7.26
N MET A 89 -6.16 -10.76 7.17
CA MET A 89 -5.28 -10.77 8.34
C MET A 89 -5.53 -9.59 9.30
N PHE A 90 -5.84 -8.42 8.76
CA PHE A 90 -6.18 -7.20 9.50
C PHE A 90 -7.70 -7.05 9.77
N ASN A 91 -8.48 -8.12 9.58
CA ASN A 91 -9.91 -8.09 9.90
C ASN A 91 -10.10 -7.87 11.42
N ASN A 92 -11.07 -7.03 11.78
CA ASN A 92 -11.22 -6.64 13.18
C ASN A 92 -11.83 -7.72 14.09
N GLY A 93 -12.64 -8.63 13.54
CA GLY A 93 -13.32 -9.66 14.34
C GLY A 93 -12.50 -10.94 14.54
N TYR A 94 -11.76 -11.37 13.52
CA TYR A 94 -11.07 -12.67 13.51
C TYR A 94 -9.69 -12.63 12.81
N GLY A 95 -9.17 -11.43 12.56
CA GLY A 95 -7.86 -11.25 11.92
C GLY A 95 -6.73 -11.68 12.84
N ILE A 96 -5.80 -12.47 12.30
CA ILE A 96 -4.64 -12.99 13.05
C ILE A 96 -3.76 -11.87 13.60
N VAL A 97 -3.70 -10.71 12.93
CA VAL A 97 -2.87 -9.58 13.40
C VAL A 97 -3.41 -9.03 14.72
N ASN A 98 -4.73 -8.93 14.86
CA ASN A 98 -5.36 -8.46 16.09
C ASN A 98 -5.26 -9.47 17.22
N TYR A 99 -5.45 -10.75 16.92
CA TYR A 99 -5.23 -11.83 17.89
C TYR A 99 -3.79 -11.81 18.44
N LEU A 100 -2.79 -11.70 17.56
CA LEU A 100 -1.40 -11.62 17.97
C LEU A 100 -1.11 -10.35 18.79
N GLY A 101 -1.66 -9.19 18.39
CA GLY A 101 -1.41 -7.92 19.06
C GLY A 101 -2.10 -7.77 20.42
N VAL A 102 -3.34 -8.25 20.55
CA VAL A 102 -4.18 -8.06 21.75
C VAL A 102 -4.03 -9.24 22.71
N ASP A 103 -4.24 -10.46 22.23
CA ASP A 103 -4.36 -11.63 23.11
C ASP A 103 -2.99 -12.23 23.48
N LEU A 104 -2.07 -12.29 22.51
CA LEU A 104 -0.75 -12.89 22.72
C LEU A 104 0.28 -11.89 23.25
N LEU A 105 0.48 -10.78 22.55
CA LEU A 105 1.51 -9.79 22.88
C LEU A 105 1.00 -8.70 23.85
N ARG A 106 -0.32 -8.59 24.08
CA ARG A 106 -0.97 -7.59 24.93
C ARG A 106 -0.46 -6.16 24.71
N LEU A 107 -0.21 -5.81 23.44
CA LEU A 107 0.24 -4.48 23.04
C LEU A 107 -0.91 -3.45 23.05
N TYR A 108 -2.15 -3.93 22.92
CA TYR A 108 -3.35 -3.10 22.88
C TYR A 108 -4.46 -3.73 23.71
N ASP A 109 -5.25 -2.91 24.41
CA ASP A 109 -6.38 -3.38 25.21
C ASP A 109 -7.59 -3.82 24.36
N ARG A 110 -7.70 -3.29 23.13
CA ARG A 110 -8.75 -3.62 22.16
C ARG A 110 -8.19 -3.63 20.75
N ALA A 111 -8.76 -4.51 19.93
CA ALA A 111 -8.40 -4.65 18.52
C ALA A 111 -8.62 -3.32 17.75
N PRO A 112 -7.58 -2.74 17.14
CA PRO A 112 -7.71 -1.51 16.38
C PRO A 112 -8.61 -1.67 15.15
N LEU A 113 -9.46 -0.66 14.89
CA LEU A 113 -10.26 -0.55 13.68
C LEU A 113 -9.39 -0.10 12.49
N TRP A 114 -8.61 -1.02 11.92
CA TRP A 114 -7.67 -0.70 10.82
C TRP A 114 -8.33 -0.08 9.58
N PHE A 115 -9.54 -0.55 9.23
CA PHE A 115 -10.27 -0.12 8.03
C PHE A 115 -11.65 0.46 8.34
N GLY A 116 -12.06 0.49 9.61
CA GLY A 116 -13.35 1.04 10.02
C GLY A 116 -13.20 2.54 10.25
N GLN A 117 -14.06 3.36 9.64
CA GLN A 117 -14.21 4.74 10.09
C GLN A 117 -15.03 4.75 11.38
N SER A 118 -14.42 5.21 12.47
CA SER A 118 -15.11 5.59 13.70
C SER A 118 -15.93 6.85 13.42
N ARG A 119 -17.17 6.66 12.98
CA ARG A 119 -18.26 7.63 13.20
C ARG A 119 -19.11 7.14 14.35
#